data_AF-A0A6N6PJ16-F1
#
_entry.id   AF-A0A6N6PJ16-F1
#
_cell.length_a   1.000
_cell.length_b   1.000
_cell.length_c   1.000
_cell.angle_alpha   90.00
_cell.angle_beta   90.00
_cell.angle_gamma   90.00
#
_symmetry.space_group_name_H-M   'P 1'
#
loop_
_entity.id
_entity.type
_entity.pdbx_description
1 polymer ?
#
loop_
_entity_poly.entity_id
_entity_poly.type
_entity_poly.pdbx_seq_one_letter_code
_entity_poly.pdbx_strand_id
1 'polypeptide(L)' 'MNPATAETVQARILVVDDHPFMRQGIVDFLNGEPDLTVCAEST' A
#
# COMPACT_ATOMS: atom_id res chain seq x y z
N MET A 1 -5.24 -14.00 -30.27
CA MET A 1 -4.32 -13.20 -29.43
C MET A 1 -5.03 -12.97 -28.10
N ASN A 2 -4.61 -13.64 -27.05
CA ASN A 2 -5.10 -13.35 -25.70
C ASN A 2 -4.07 -12.41 -25.06
N PRO A 3 -4.41 -11.19 -24.62
CA PRO A 3 -3.41 -10.35 -23.98
C PRO A 3 -3.01 -11.06 -22.69
N ALA A 4 -1.72 -11.35 -22.54
CA ALA A 4 -1.19 -11.85 -21.28
C ALA A 4 -1.57 -10.84 -20.19
N THR A 5 -2.34 -11.27 -19.21
CA THR A 5 -2.63 -10.50 -18.00
C THR A 5 -1.28 -10.22 -17.34
N ALA A 6 -0.74 -9.02 -17.52
CA ALA A 6 0.44 -8.59 -16.78
C ALA A 6 0.00 -8.54 -15.31
N GLU A 7 0.44 -9.51 -14.50
CA GLU A 7 0.14 -9.47 -13.08
C GLU A 7 0.72 -8.18 -12.51
N THR A 8 -0.15 -7.31 -12.01
CA THR A 8 0.24 -6.08 -11.33
C THR A 8 0.90 -6.49 -10.02
N VAL A 9 2.23 -6.50 -10.01
CA VAL A 9 3.01 -6.74 -8.80
C VAL A 9 2.78 -5.56 -7.87
N GLN A 10 2.14 -5.80 -6.72
CA GLN A 10 1.93 -4.77 -5.72
C GLN A 10 3.22 -4.47 -4.96
N ALA A 11 3.60 -3.20 -4.88
CA ALA A 11 4.69 -2.76 -4.03
C ALA A 11 4.28 -2.86 -2.54
N ARG A 12 5.13 -3.48 -1.74
CA ARG A 12 4.88 -3.70 -0.30
C ARG A 12 5.44 -2.54 0.51
N ILE A 13 4.59 -1.90 1.29
CA ILE A 13 4.94 -0.69 2.05
C ILE A 13 4.90 -0.95 3.56
N LEU A 14 5.91 -0.43 4.26
CA LEU A 14 5.93 -0.22 5.70
C LEU A 14 5.70 1.27 5.97
N VAL A 15 4.67 1.61 6.75
CA VAL A 15 4.42 2.98 7.19
C VAL A 15 5.05 3.21 8.57
N VAL A 16 5.92 4.21 8.70
CA VAL A 16 6.54 4.62 9.97
C VAL A 16 6.16 6.06 10.26
N ASP A 17 5.32 6.26 11.28
CA ASP A 17 4.90 7.59 11.72
C ASP A 17 4.55 7.53 13.22
N ASP A 18 5.11 8.47 14.00
CA ASP A 18 4.89 8.59 15.45
C ASP A 18 3.50 9.12 15.82
N HIS A 19 2.70 9.57 14.84
CA HIS A 19 1.37 10.11 15.03
C HIS A 19 0.32 9.11 14.56
N PRO A 20 -0.45 8.48 15.48
CA PRO A 20 -1.45 7.46 15.13
C PRO A 20 -2.48 7.94 14.10
N PHE A 21 -2.87 9.21 14.17
CA PHE A 21 -3.84 9.81 13.24
C PHE A 21 -3.29 9.90 11.81
N MET A 22 -2.03 10.34 11.65
CA MET A 22 -1.40 10.45 10.34
C MET A 22 -1.15 9.06 9.75
N ARG A 23 -0.68 8.13 10.58
CA ARG A 23 -0.45 6.74 10.18
C ARG A 23 -1.69 6.10 9.58
N GLN A 24 -2.84 6.20 10.26
CA GLN A 24 -4.09 5.64 9.73
C GLN A 24 -4.48 6.26 8.38
N GLY A 25 -4.40 7.59 8.25
CA GLY A 25 -4.71 8.28 6.99
C GLY A 25 -3.80 7.86 5.83
N ILE A 26 -2.51 7.66 6.11
CA ILE A 26 -1.53 7.17 5.13
C ILE A 26 -1.83 5.71 4.74
N VAL A 27 -2.17 4.85 5.71
CA VAL A 27 -2.53 3.45 5.45
C VAL A 27 -3.76 3.35 4.55
N ASP A 28 -4.81 4.12 4.85
CA ASP A 28 -6.06 4.11 4.09
C ASP A 28 -5.84 4.62 2.65
N PHE A 29 -5.05 5.68 2.50
CA PHE A 29 -4.70 6.23 1.20
C PHE A 29 -3.91 5.21 0.36
N LEU A 30 -2.83 4.64 0.90
CA LEU A 30 -1.96 3.73 0.17
C LEU A 30 -2.65 2.42 -0.21
N ASN A 31 -3.53 1.87 0.63
CA ASN A 31 -4.30 0.67 0.29
C ASN A 31 -5.42 0.93 -0.73
N GLY A 32 -5.72 2.19 -1.04
CA GLY A 32 -6.62 2.57 -2.13
C GLY A 32 -5.98 2.48 -3.53
N GLU A 33 -4.66 2.42 -3.60
CA GLU A 33 -3.92 2.36 -4.87
C GLU A 33 -3.82 0.91 -5.39
N PRO A 34 -4.06 0.66 -6.69
CA PRO A 34 -4.19 -0.69 -7.24
C PRO A 34 -2.87 -1.49 -7.29
N ASP A 35 -1.75 -0.79 -7.26
CA ASP A 35 -0.39 -1.32 -7.36
C ASP A 35 0.39 -1.24 -6.04
N LEU A 36 -0.25 -0.84 -4.93
CA LEU A 36 0.37 -0.75 -3.62
C LEU A 36 -0.35 -1.64 -2.60
N THR A 37 0.38 -2.07 -1.57
CA THR A 37 -0.19 -2.72 -0.39
C THR A 37 0.62 -2.39 0.84
N VAL A 38 -0.04 -1.91 1.90
CA VAL A 38 0.62 -1.75 3.21
C VAL A 38 0.67 -3.10 3.90
N CYS A 39 1.88 -3.58 4.16
CA CYS A 39 2.08 -4.87 4.82
C CYS A 39 2.50 -4.76 6.29
N ALA A 40 2.86 -3.57 6.76
CA ALA A 40 3.20 -3.30 8.15
C ALA A 40 3.09 -1.81 8.49
N GLU A 41 2.94 -1.52 9.77
CA GLU A 41 2.98 -0.17 10.33
C GLU A 41 3.81 -0.15 11.63
N SER A 42 4.51 0.95 11.89
CA SER A 42 5.32 1.17 13.10
C SER A 42 5.24 2.63 13.58
N THR A 43 5.62 2.84 14.83
CA THR A 43 6.09 4.12 15.36
C THR A 43 7.61 4.16 15.18
#